data_AF-A0A2H0CP54-F1
#
_entry.id   AF-A0A2H0CP54-F1
#
_cell.length_a   1.000
_cell.length_b   1.000
_cell.length_c   1.000
_cell.angle_alpha   90.00
_cell.angle_beta   90.00
_cell.angle_gamma   90.00
#
_symmetry.space_group_name_H-M   'P 1'
#
loop_
_entity.id
_entity.type
_entity.pdbx_description
1 polymer ?
#
loop_
_entity_poly.entity_id
_entity_poly.type
_entity_poly.pdbx_seq_one_letter_code
_entity_poly.pdbx_strand_id
1 'polypeptide(L)'
;MDNIPRLFIKAGLIYAVIGAILGITMAVDPSLSHPLRFIHIHLNLLGFMTMMVSGVAYHVLPRFSARTLPWPAGMKYQFILQNVGLLGMVGVQGFSGWRGGGTSQVLFIVFAVLAGVSFVIMFYNLYFVLSPEKEVPQPTKITGDMKVGPVIDQFPKALDVFLESGFQALANPTARQTFAKIISIDKACEKHGVPPEEFLEKLNQVIFVEEVPSTSAPDSVSSVGQEIKRGEMCAADTRVGSLIVTYPTTKKVFEAHYGESCFSCPGQVFETVEQTASMHNVDLQMILSEINSKIDVELKSS
;
A
#
# COMPACT_ATOMS: atom_id res chain seq x y z
N MET A 1 -16.84 -2.04 -9.54
CA MET A 1 -16.43 -1.30 -8.34
C MET A 1 -16.57 0.18 -8.63
N ASP A 2 -17.44 0.88 -7.90
CA ASP A 2 -17.62 2.33 -8.06
C ASP A 2 -16.29 3.05 -7.82
N ASN A 3 -15.71 3.69 -8.85
CA ASN A 3 -14.46 4.45 -8.74
C ASN A 3 -14.71 5.81 -8.04
N ILE A 4 -15.10 5.79 -6.76
CA ILE A 4 -15.34 7.01 -5.96
C ILE A 4 -14.15 7.97 -5.99
N PRO A 5 -12.87 7.53 -5.86
CA PRO A 5 -11.73 8.44 -5.92
C PRO A 5 -11.67 9.28 -7.21
N ARG A 6 -12.16 8.72 -8.34
CA ARG A 6 -12.26 9.44 -9.61
C ARG A 6 -13.30 10.57 -9.56
N LEU A 7 -14.38 10.41 -8.78
CA LEU A 7 -15.40 11.46 -8.62
C LEU A 7 -14.84 12.67 -7.88
N PHE A 8 -14.03 12.44 -6.84
CA PHE A 8 -13.29 13.50 -6.16
C PHE A 8 -12.42 14.31 -7.12
N ILE A 9 -11.60 13.64 -7.94
CA ILE A 9 -10.75 14.31 -8.93
C ILE A 9 -11.58 15.12 -9.93
N LYS A 10 -12.63 14.52 -10.51
CA LYS A 10 -13.51 15.22 -11.46
C LYS A 10 -14.17 16.45 -10.84
N ALA A 11 -14.72 16.33 -9.64
CA ALA A 11 -15.33 17.45 -8.93
C ALA A 11 -14.31 18.56 -8.63
N GLY A 12 -13.12 18.18 -8.16
CA GLY A 12 -12.03 19.12 -7.90
C GLY A 12 -11.64 19.94 -9.13
N LEU A 13 -11.50 19.30 -10.30
CA LEU A 13 -11.20 19.99 -11.55
C LEU A 13 -12.31 20.95 -11.98
N ILE A 14 -13.58 20.58 -11.78
CA ILE A 14 -14.72 21.48 -12.05
C ILE A 14 -14.64 22.71 -11.13
N TYR A 15 -14.41 22.50 -9.83
CA TYR A 15 -14.27 23.62 -8.88
C TYR A 15 -13.06 24.50 -9.19
N ALA A 16 -11.96 23.94 -9.69
CA ALA A 16 -10.78 24.71 -10.11
C ALA A 16 -11.11 25.66 -11.27
N VAL A 17 -11.84 25.18 -12.28
CA VAL A 17 -12.26 26.01 -13.41
C VAL A 17 -13.19 27.13 -12.95
N ILE A 18 -14.17 26.83 -12.11
CA ILE A 18 -15.09 27.85 -11.57
C ILE A 18 -14.31 28.86 -10.71
N GLY A 19 -13.40 28.38 -9.86
CA GLY A 19 -12.52 29.21 -9.04
C GLY A 19 -11.65 30.15 -9.86
N ALA A 20 -11.06 29.66 -10.96
CA ALA A 20 -10.26 30.46 -11.88
C ALA A 20 -11.08 31.55 -12.58
N ILE A 21 -12.28 31.22 -13.06
CA ILE A 21 -13.20 32.20 -13.68
C ILE A 21 -13.54 33.30 -12.66
N LEU A 22 -13.89 32.94 -11.43
CA LEU A 22 -14.16 33.93 -10.37
C LEU A 22 -12.93 34.80 -10.08
N GLY A 23 -11.73 34.22 -10.10
CA GLY A 23 -10.47 34.94 -9.94
C GLY A 23 -10.26 36.01 -11.03
N ILE A 24 -10.50 35.63 -12.29
CA ILE A 24 -10.43 36.56 -13.42
C ILE A 24 -11.49 37.66 -13.30
N THR A 25 -12.72 37.31 -12.95
CA THR A 25 -13.81 38.31 -12.77
C THR A 25 -13.45 39.34 -11.70
N MET A 26 -12.90 38.92 -10.56
CA MET A 26 -12.46 39.82 -9.50
C MET A 26 -11.26 40.69 -9.92
N ALA A 27 -10.40 40.20 -10.82
CA ALA A 27 -9.28 40.96 -11.36
C ALA A 27 -9.71 42.03 -12.38
N VAL A 28 -10.74 41.73 -13.19
CA VAL A 28 -11.32 42.67 -14.16
C VAL A 28 -12.13 43.76 -13.47
N ASP A 29 -12.93 43.40 -12.47
CA ASP A 29 -13.71 44.34 -11.66
C ASP A 29 -13.37 44.19 -10.16
N PRO A 30 -12.45 45.03 -9.65
CA PRO A 30 -12.06 45.00 -8.25
C PRO A 30 -13.22 45.23 -7.27
N SER A 31 -14.32 45.88 -7.67
CA SER A 31 -15.47 46.08 -6.80
C SER A 31 -16.16 44.77 -6.40
N LEU A 32 -16.05 43.75 -7.25
CA LEU A 32 -16.57 42.40 -7.00
C LEU A 32 -15.65 41.54 -6.12
N SER A 33 -14.43 41.99 -5.84
CA SER A 33 -13.47 41.23 -5.04
C SER A 33 -14.00 40.94 -3.64
N HIS A 34 -14.53 41.93 -2.94
CA HIS A 34 -15.02 41.75 -1.58
C HIS A 34 -16.20 40.74 -1.48
N PRO A 35 -17.28 40.83 -2.30
CA PRO A 35 -18.38 39.87 -2.23
C PRO A 35 -18.02 38.46 -2.72
N LEU A 36 -17.16 38.33 -3.74
CA LEU A 36 -16.83 37.03 -4.33
C LEU A 36 -15.66 36.31 -3.64
N ARG A 37 -14.84 37.02 -2.87
CA ARG A 37 -13.64 36.45 -2.23
C ARG A 37 -13.93 35.20 -1.40
N PHE A 38 -15.01 35.22 -0.62
CA PHE A 38 -15.40 34.04 0.18
C PHE A 38 -15.65 32.82 -0.72
N ILE A 39 -16.43 33.00 -1.77
CA ILE A 39 -16.81 31.94 -2.72
C ILE A 39 -15.55 31.44 -3.45
N HIS A 40 -14.72 32.35 -3.97
CA HIS A 40 -13.49 32.00 -4.66
C HIS A 40 -12.53 31.19 -3.79
N ILE A 41 -12.30 31.61 -2.54
CA ILE A 41 -11.38 30.90 -1.63
C ILE A 41 -11.91 29.50 -1.31
N HIS A 42 -13.19 29.37 -0.97
CA HIS A 42 -13.72 28.08 -0.53
C HIS A 42 -13.90 27.10 -1.69
N LEU A 43 -14.26 27.56 -2.90
CA LEU A 43 -14.26 26.71 -4.09
C LEU A 43 -12.85 26.21 -4.44
N ASN A 44 -11.81 27.04 -4.32
CA ASN A 44 -10.44 26.61 -4.59
C ASN A 44 -9.88 25.70 -3.47
N LEU A 45 -10.09 26.05 -2.20
CA LEU A 45 -9.51 25.29 -1.10
C LEU A 45 -10.31 24.03 -0.78
N LEU A 46 -11.61 24.17 -0.49
CA LEU A 46 -12.47 23.05 -0.08
C LEU A 46 -13.01 22.26 -1.27
N GLY A 47 -13.18 22.91 -2.42
CA GLY A 47 -13.64 22.29 -3.66
C GLY A 47 -12.48 21.68 -4.44
N PHE A 48 -11.51 22.47 -4.88
CA PHE A 48 -10.41 21.95 -5.69
C PHE A 48 -9.38 21.19 -4.85
N MET A 49 -8.68 21.85 -3.93
CA MET A 49 -7.54 21.26 -3.20
C MET A 49 -7.95 20.06 -2.36
N THR A 50 -8.96 20.19 -1.50
CA THR A 50 -9.41 19.07 -0.64
C THR A 50 -9.91 17.87 -1.45
N MET A 51 -10.63 18.09 -2.56
CA MET A 51 -11.09 16.98 -3.40
C MET A 51 -9.94 16.32 -4.16
N MET A 52 -8.99 17.09 -4.69
CA MET A 52 -7.80 16.52 -5.33
C MET A 52 -6.98 15.68 -4.35
N VAL A 53 -6.72 16.21 -3.14
CA VAL A 53 -6.02 15.47 -2.08
C VAL A 53 -6.76 14.19 -1.74
N SER A 54 -8.08 14.24 -1.50
CA SER A 54 -8.87 13.05 -1.17
C SER A 54 -8.86 12.01 -2.29
N GLY A 55 -9.08 12.44 -3.54
CA GLY A 55 -9.13 11.55 -4.68
C GLY A 55 -7.80 10.84 -4.95
N VAL A 56 -6.68 11.56 -4.87
CA VAL A 56 -5.35 10.97 -5.02
C VAL A 56 -5.00 10.11 -3.81
N ALA A 57 -5.18 10.60 -2.58
CA ALA A 57 -4.80 9.88 -1.37
C ALA A 57 -5.56 8.55 -1.22
N TYR A 58 -6.87 8.51 -1.51
CA TYR A 58 -7.64 7.27 -1.48
C TYR A 58 -7.27 6.26 -2.56
N HIS A 59 -6.68 6.72 -3.66
CA HIS A 59 -6.13 5.82 -4.65
C HIS A 59 -4.72 5.34 -4.24
N VAL A 60 -3.88 6.24 -3.78
CA VAL A 60 -2.44 6.02 -3.69
C VAL A 60 -2.02 5.41 -2.35
N LEU A 61 -2.49 5.95 -1.22
CA LEU A 61 -2.03 5.52 0.10
C LEU A 61 -2.36 4.06 0.44
N PRO A 62 -3.57 3.53 0.14
CA PRO A 62 -3.85 2.11 0.36
C PRO A 62 -2.86 1.17 -0.32
N ARG A 63 -2.36 1.57 -1.50
CA ARG A 63 -1.40 0.78 -2.28
C ARG A 63 0.00 0.86 -1.69
N PHE A 64 0.44 2.06 -1.29
CA PHE A 64 1.74 2.23 -0.64
C PHE A 64 1.82 1.56 0.73
N SER A 65 0.74 1.60 1.50
CA SER A 65 0.68 0.95 2.81
C SER A 65 0.31 -0.53 2.74
N ALA A 66 0.08 -1.08 1.54
CA ALA A 66 -0.44 -2.43 1.31
C ALA A 66 -1.66 -2.77 2.19
N ARG A 67 -2.53 -1.79 2.42
CA ARG A 67 -3.67 -1.88 3.34
C ARG A 67 -4.94 -1.36 2.73
N THR A 68 -6.07 -1.93 3.14
CA THR A 68 -7.38 -1.38 2.83
C THR A 68 -7.69 -0.18 3.72
N LEU A 69 -8.50 0.75 3.23
CA LEU A 69 -8.98 1.86 4.05
C LEU A 69 -9.76 1.33 5.27
N PRO A 70 -9.58 1.92 6.47
CA PRO A 70 -10.32 1.53 7.67
C PRO A 70 -11.84 1.61 7.51
N TRP A 71 -12.33 2.66 6.81
CA TRP A 71 -13.74 2.83 6.51
C TRP A 71 -13.96 3.17 5.03
N PRO A 72 -13.99 2.16 4.14
CA PRO A 72 -14.10 2.38 2.69
C PRO A 72 -15.41 3.07 2.28
N ALA A 73 -16.53 2.75 2.94
CA ALA A 73 -17.81 3.40 2.71
C ALA A 73 -17.79 4.90 3.10
N GLY A 74 -16.92 5.27 4.04
CA GLY A 74 -16.68 6.65 4.48
C GLY A 74 -16.34 7.60 3.33
N MET A 75 -15.66 7.12 2.29
CA MET A 75 -15.36 7.93 1.10
C MET A 75 -16.62 8.49 0.43
N LYS A 76 -17.70 7.69 0.34
CA LYS A 76 -18.98 8.15 -0.25
C LYS A 76 -19.59 9.25 0.61
N TYR A 77 -19.62 9.04 1.93
CA TYR A 77 -20.19 10.00 2.88
C TYR A 77 -19.39 11.30 2.91
N GLN A 78 -18.07 11.23 2.93
CA GLN A 78 -17.21 12.40 2.82
C GLN A 78 -17.51 13.17 1.53
N PHE A 79 -17.58 12.50 0.38
CA PHE A 79 -17.84 13.17 -0.90
C PHE A 79 -19.16 13.95 -0.87
N ILE A 80 -20.23 13.32 -0.36
CA ILE A 80 -21.55 13.94 -0.27
C ILE A 80 -21.53 15.12 0.71
N LEU A 81 -21.03 14.90 1.93
CA LEU A 81 -20.97 15.92 2.98
C LEU A 81 -20.12 17.13 2.57
N GLN A 82 -18.97 16.88 1.94
CA GLN A 82 -18.09 17.95 1.47
C GLN A 82 -18.77 18.80 0.39
N ASN A 83 -19.43 18.17 -0.60
CA ASN A 83 -20.13 18.91 -1.65
C ASN A 83 -21.35 19.65 -1.12
N VAL A 84 -22.18 19.01 -0.27
CA VAL A 84 -23.36 19.65 0.33
C VAL A 84 -22.94 20.81 1.23
N GLY A 85 -21.91 20.62 2.07
CA GLY A 85 -21.37 21.68 2.92
C GLY A 85 -20.79 22.83 2.10
N LEU A 86 -19.97 22.54 1.09
CA LEU A 86 -19.37 23.58 0.25
C LEU A 86 -20.42 24.38 -0.54
N LEU A 87 -21.26 23.70 -1.31
CA LEU A 87 -22.28 24.35 -2.14
C LEU A 87 -23.31 25.07 -1.28
N GLY A 88 -23.64 24.53 -0.11
CA GLY A 88 -24.50 25.18 0.86
C GLY A 88 -23.91 26.47 1.41
N MET A 89 -22.63 26.46 1.84
CA MET A 89 -21.94 27.68 2.30
C MET A 89 -21.87 28.74 1.20
N VAL A 90 -21.48 28.33 -0.02
CA VAL A 90 -21.40 29.23 -1.18
C VAL A 90 -22.77 29.79 -1.54
N GLY A 91 -23.81 28.95 -1.55
CA GLY A 91 -25.18 29.35 -1.84
C GLY A 91 -25.72 30.34 -0.81
N VAL A 92 -25.60 30.03 0.48
CA VAL A 92 -26.08 30.93 1.55
C VAL A 92 -25.35 32.28 1.49
N GLN A 93 -24.03 32.28 1.28
CA GLN A 93 -23.25 33.51 1.15
C GLN A 93 -23.62 34.30 -0.12
N GLY A 94 -23.89 33.62 -1.23
CA GLY A 94 -24.26 34.24 -2.49
C GLY A 94 -25.67 34.84 -2.49
N PHE A 95 -26.65 34.18 -1.85
CA PHE A 95 -28.06 34.58 -1.87
C PHE A 95 -28.50 35.45 -0.69
N SER A 96 -27.91 35.31 0.50
CA SER A 96 -28.40 36.07 1.68
C SER A 96 -27.97 37.54 1.71
N GLY A 97 -27.09 37.95 0.78
CA GLY A 97 -26.49 39.27 0.80
C GLY A 97 -25.60 39.48 2.03
N TRP A 98 -24.77 40.53 2.02
CA TRP A 98 -23.81 40.79 3.09
C TRP A 98 -24.46 41.09 4.47
N ARG A 99 -25.76 41.42 4.50
CA ARG A 99 -26.57 41.60 5.71
C ARG A 99 -27.38 40.34 6.01
N GLY A 100 -26.71 39.22 6.24
CA GLY A 100 -27.37 37.99 6.65
C GLY A 100 -28.11 38.17 7.98
N GLY A 101 -29.40 37.85 8.02
CA GLY A 101 -30.17 37.76 9.25
C GLY A 101 -29.85 36.48 10.04
N GLY A 102 -30.51 36.28 11.19
CA GLY A 102 -30.25 35.12 12.05
C GLY A 102 -30.41 33.77 11.35
N THR A 103 -31.40 33.63 10.46
CA THR A 103 -31.68 32.35 9.76
C THR A 103 -30.58 31.98 8.75
N SER A 104 -30.06 32.92 7.97
CA SER A 104 -28.97 32.63 7.01
C SER A 104 -27.68 32.26 7.74
N GLN A 105 -27.41 32.88 8.89
CA GLN A 105 -26.26 32.54 9.72
C GLN A 105 -26.36 31.10 10.26
N VAL A 106 -27.53 30.68 10.75
CA VAL A 106 -27.74 29.31 11.21
C VAL A 106 -27.55 28.30 10.07
N LEU A 107 -28.13 28.57 8.89
CA LEU A 107 -27.95 27.70 7.73
C LEU A 107 -26.49 27.59 7.31
N PHE A 108 -25.76 28.72 7.29
CA PHE A 108 -24.33 28.73 7.01
C PHE A 108 -23.56 27.84 7.98
N ILE A 109 -23.83 27.95 9.29
CA ILE A 109 -23.19 27.12 10.32
C ILE A 109 -23.47 25.64 10.08
N VAL A 110 -24.72 25.27 9.75
CA VAL A 110 -25.06 23.88 9.43
C VAL A 110 -24.20 23.35 8.28
N PHE A 111 -24.11 24.09 7.17
CA PHE A 111 -23.29 23.68 6.02
C PHE A 111 -21.79 23.64 6.34
N ALA A 112 -21.29 24.58 7.14
CA ALA A 112 -19.91 24.58 7.62
C ALA A 112 -19.61 23.36 8.50
N VAL A 113 -20.54 22.95 9.38
CA VAL A 113 -20.42 21.75 10.20
C VAL A 113 -20.40 20.50 9.31
N LEU A 114 -21.26 20.41 8.29
CA LEU A 114 -21.23 19.28 7.35
C LEU A 114 -19.88 19.16 6.64
N ALA A 115 -19.29 20.28 6.20
CA ALA A 115 -17.94 20.32 5.65
C ALA A 115 -16.87 19.94 6.70
N GLY A 116 -17.04 20.35 7.97
CA GLY A 116 -16.15 19.94 9.05
C GLY A 116 -16.19 18.43 9.31
N VAL A 117 -17.38 17.83 9.29
CA VAL A 117 -17.55 16.38 9.46
C VAL A 117 -16.88 15.62 8.32
N SER A 118 -16.95 16.08 7.06
CA SER A 118 -16.21 15.42 5.97
C SER A 118 -14.70 15.45 6.18
N PHE A 119 -14.12 16.51 6.75
CA PHE A 119 -12.70 16.51 7.12
C PHE A 119 -12.36 15.45 8.18
N VAL A 120 -13.24 15.23 9.17
CA VAL A 120 -13.02 14.19 10.19
C VAL A 120 -13.01 12.80 9.56
N ILE A 121 -13.92 12.53 8.62
CA ILE A 121 -13.96 11.27 7.87
C ILE A 121 -12.68 11.09 7.05
N MET A 122 -12.25 12.17 6.38
CA MET A 122 -11.01 12.17 5.61
C MET A 122 -9.81 11.84 6.50
N PHE A 123 -9.67 12.57 7.60
CA PHE A 123 -8.59 12.40 8.57
C PHE A 123 -8.55 10.98 9.12
N TYR A 124 -9.68 10.45 9.59
CA TYR A 124 -9.76 9.09 10.12
C TYR A 124 -9.25 8.06 9.11
N ASN A 125 -9.76 8.10 7.88
CA ASN A 125 -9.35 7.13 6.87
C ASN A 125 -7.86 7.25 6.48
N LEU A 126 -7.35 8.47 6.29
CA LEU A 126 -5.98 8.69 5.83
C LEU A 126 -4.93 8.53 6.95
N TYR A 127 -5.28 8.86 8.20
CA TYR A 127 -4.39 8.69 9.34
C TYR A 127 -4.20 7.21 9.68
N PHE A 128 -5.29 6.46 9.78
CA PHE A 128 -5.24 5.06 10.18
C PHE A 128 -4.79 4.11 9.07
N VAL A 129 -4.93 4.46 7.78
CA VAL A 129 -4.31 3.66 6.70
C VAL A 129 -2.77 3.72 6.74
N LEU A 130 -2.21 4.82 7.26
CA LEU A 130 -0.77 5.02 7.41
C LEU A 130 -0.22 4.52 8.77
N SER A 131 -1.10 4.18 9.72
CA SER A 131 -0.69 3.77 11.06
C SER A 131 -0.14 2.33 11.04
N PRO A 132 0.99 2.04 11.72
CA PRO A 132 1.56 0.69 11.74
C PRO A 132 0.57 -0.33 12.31
N GLU A 133 0.63 -1.57 11.82
CA GLU A 133 -0.24 -2.64 12.29
C GLU A 133 0.33 -3.04 13.64
N LYS A 134 -0.52 -3.38 14.61
CA LYS A 134 -0.03 -4.01 15.82
C LYS A 134 0.55 -5.35 15.41
N GLU A 135 1.88 -5.50 15.49
CA GLU A 135 2.55 -6.77 15.22
C GLU A 135 1.92 -7.85 16.09
N VAL A 136 1.20 -8.79 15.47
CA VAL A 136 0.75 -10.00 16.15
C VAL A 136 2.00 -10.86 16.31
N PRO A 137 2.36 -11.27 17.54
CA PRO A 137 3.53 -12.11 17.75
C PRO A 137 3.44 -13.33 16.83
N GLN A 138 4.49 -13.58 16.05
CA GLN A 138 4.50 -14.75 15.19
C GLN A 138 4.44 -16.01 16.07
N PRO A 139 3.57 -16.98 15.74
CA PRO A 139 3.48 -18.21 16.50
C PRO A 139 4.83 -18.94 16.41
N THR A 140 5.43 -19.25 17.55
CA THR A 140 6.68 -20.02 17.65
C THR A 140 6.48 -21.52 17.40
N LYS A 141 5.23 -21.96 17.36
CA LYS A 141 4.82 -23.32 17.04
C LYS A 141 3.45 -23.32 16.40
N ILE A 142 3.27 -24.13 15.36
CA ILE A 142 1.98 -24.41 14.74
C ILE A 142 1.25 -25.47 15.55
N THR A 143 0.01 -25.17 15.94
CA THR A 143 -0.85 -26.06 16.73
C THR A 143 -2.09 -26.47 15.94
N GLY A 144 -2.71 -27.59 16.33
CA GLY A 144 -3.82 -28.21 15.62
C GLY A 144 -5.09 -27.37 15.51
N ASP A 145 -5.30 -26.42 16.43
CA ASP A 145 -6.40 -25.48 16.44
C ASP A 145 -6.26 -24.34 15.42
N MET A 146 -5.03 -24.09 14.93
CA MET A 146 -4.77 -23.10 13.90
C MET A 146 -5.49 -23.44 12.60
N LYS A 147 -5.87 -22.40 11.86
CA LYS A 147 -6.58 -22.54 10.58
C LYS A 147 -5.60 -22.78 9.44
N VAL A 148 -5.93 -23.72 8.56
CA VAL A 148 -5.05 -24.15 7.46
C VAL A 148 -4.68 -22.98 6.53
N GLY A 149 -5.65 -22.15 6.14
CA GLY A 149 -5.46 -21.00 5.25
C GLY A 149 -4.45 -19.98 5.81
N PRO A 150 -4.69 -19.39 6.99
CA PRO A 150 -3.75 -18.48 7.64
C PRO A 150 -2.35 -19.06 7.85
N VAL A 151 -2.23 -20.36 8.17
CA VAL A 151 -0.92 -21.01 8.32
C VAL A 151 -0.17 -21.05 6.99
N ILE A 152 -0.85 -21.37 5.88
CA ILE A 152 -0.24 -21.37 4.53
C ILE A 152 0.08 -19.94 4.06
N ASP A 153 -0.80 -18.98 4.35
CA ASP A 153 -0.60 -17.58 4.01
C ASP A 153 0.62 -16.99 4.76
N GLN A 154 0.80 -17.39 6.03
CA GLN A 154 1.92 -16.94 6.87
C GLN A 154 3.22 -17.71 6.60
N PHE A 155 3.13 -19.00 6.28
CA PHE A 155 4.26 -19.88 6.01
C PHE A 155 4.06 -20.58 4.64
N PRO A 156 4.45 -19.96 3.51
CA PRO A 156 4.21 -20.54 2.18
C PRO A 156 4.78 -21.95 1.99
N LYS A 157 5.91 -22.27 2.66
CA LYS A 157 6.51 -23.61 2.69
C LYS A 157 5.61 -24.69 3.31
N ALA A 158 4.65 -24.29 4.15
CA ALA A 158 3.66 -25.21 4.71
C ALA A 158 2.87 -25.93 3.62
N LEU A 159 2.62 -25.26 2.49
CA LEU A 159 1.81 -25.79 1.40
C LEU A 159 2.34 -27.13 0.90
N ASP A 160 3.66 -27.25 0.73
CA ASP A 160 4.28 -28.48 0.23
C ASP A 160 4.04 -29.64 1.20
N VAL A 161 4.20 -29.40 2.50
CA VAL A 161 3.93 -30.40 3.55
C VAL A 161 2.45 -30.82 3.54
N PHE A 162 1.52 -29.88 3.36
CA PHE A 162 0.09 -30.19 3.20
C PHE A 162 -0.16 -31.03 1.93
N LEU A 163 0.43 -30.68 0.79
CA LEU A 163 0.21 -31.44 -0.45
C LEU A 163 0.77 -32.87 -0.36
N GLU A 164 1.99 -33.03 0.17
CA GLU A 164 2.61 -34.33 0.42
C GLU A 164 1.80 -35.20 1.39
N SER A 165 1.14 -34.57 2.37
CA SER A 165 0.34 -35.28 3.37
C SER A 165 -1.10 -35.55 2.91
N GLY A 166 -1.40 -35.36 1.63
CA GLY A 166 -2.69 -35.75 1.02
C GLY A 166 -3.74 -34.64 0.93
N PHE A 167 -3.41 -33.39 1.26
CA PHE A 167 -4.32 -32.25 1.19
C PHE A 167 -4.34 -31.58 -0.20
N GLN A 168 -4.42 -32.38 -1.27
CA GLN A 168 -4.28 -31.94 -2.67
C GLN A 168 -5.26 -30.85 -3.11
N ALA A 169 -6.43 -30.76 -2.47
CA ALA A 169 -7.41 -29.69 -2.74
C ALA A 169 -6.84 -28.28 -2.50
N LEU A 170 -5.79 -28.15 -1.68
CA LEU A 170 -5.13 -26.87 -1.38
C LEU A 170 -4.26 -26.36 -2.53
N ALA A 171 -3.94 -27.18 -3.54
CA ALA A 171 -3.27 -26.72 -4.75
C ALA A 171 -4.11 -25.66 -5.49
N ASN A 172 -5.44 -25.72 -5.35
CA ASN A 172 -6.35 -24.71 -5.89
C ASN A 172 -6.33 -23.42 -5.01
N PRO A 173 -5.96 -22.24 -5.56
CA PRO A 173 -6.00 -20.97 -4.81
C PRO A 173 -7.37 -20.63 -4.22
N THR A 174 -8.47 -20.97 -4.91
CA THR A 174 -9.84 -20.71 -4.43
C THR A 174 -10.17 -21.55 -3.19
N ALA A 175 -9.66 -22.77 -3.12
CA ALA A 175 -9.83 -23.64 -1.95
C ALA A 175 -9.13 -23.05 -0.71
N ARG A 176 -7.91 -22.52 -0.89
CA ARG A 176 -7.15 -21.81 0.15
C ARG A 176 -7.88 -20.57 0.67
N GLN A 177 -8.54 -19.84 -0.22
CA GLN A 177 -9.26 -18.61 0.11
C GLN A 177 -10.68 -18.82 0.65
N THR A 178 -11.22 -20.05 0.65
CA THR A 178 -12.60 -20.36 1.08
C THR A 178 -12.63 -21.26 2.30
N PHE A 179 -12.69 -22.59 2.14
CA PHE A 179 -12.86 -23.52 3.25
C PHE A 179 -11.62 -23.63 4.13
N ALA A 180 -10.41 -23.48 3.56
CA ALA A 180 -9.15 -23.58 4.31
C ALA A 180 -9.02 -22.47 5.37
N LYS A 181 -9.66 -21.30 5.17
CA LYS A 181 -9.69 -20.21 6.16
C LYS A 181 -10.47 -20.56 7.43
N ILE A 182 -11.34 -21.56 7.37
CA ILE A 182 -12.34 -21.83 8.42
C ILE A 182 -12.05 -23.16 9.12
N ILE A 183 -11.43 -24.12 8.43
CA ILE A 183 -11.09 -25.43 9.00
C ILE A 183 -9.77 -25.37 9.79
N SER A 184 -9.75 -26.00 10.97
CA SER A 184 -8.51 -26.17 11.74
C SER A 184 -7.67 -27.31 11.18
N ILE A 185 -6.38 -27.34 11.50
CA ILE A 185 -5.48 -28.41 11.08
C ILE A 185 -5.98 -29.77 11.62
N ASP A 186 -6.39 -29.87 12.88
CA ASP A 186 -6.90 -31.12 13.46
C ASP A 186 -8.10 -31.67 12.69
N LYS A 187 -9.06 -30.81 12.35
CA LYS A 187 -10.26 -31.20 11.59
C LYS A 187 -9.92 -31.60 10.16
N ALA A 188 -8.89 -30.98 9.58
CA ALA A 188 -8.40 -31.37 8.27
C ALA A 188 -7.75 -32.75 8.34
N CYS A 189 -6.85 -32.98 9.30
CA CYS A 189 -6.19 -34.26 9.54
C CYS A 189 -7.19 -35.40 9.78
N GLU A 190 -8.19 -35.19 10.65
CA GLU A 190 -9.27 -36.15 10.92
C GLU A 190 -10.01 -36.54 9.63
N LYS A 191 -10.38 -35.55 8.81
CA LYS A 191 -11.11 -35.78 7.56
C LYS A 191 -10.29 -36.53 6.50
N HIS A 192 -8.97 -36.33 6.49
CA HIS A 192 -8.06 -36.95 5.53
C HIS A 192 -7.39 -38.23 6.07
N GLY A 193 -7.71 -38.66 7.29
CA GLY A 193 -7.14 -39.86 7.91
C GLY A 193 -5.64 -39.72 8.21
N VAL A 194 -5.16 -38.50 8.41
CA VAL A 194 -3.75 -38.20 8.71
C VAL A 194 -3.59 -38.09 10.23
N PRO A 195 -2.60 -38.76 10.86
CA PRO A 195 -2.31 -38.59 12.28
C PRO A 195 -1.90 -37.14 12.58
N PRO A 196 -2.66 -36.38 13.40
CA PRO A 196 -2.43 -34.95 13.59
C PRO A 196 -1.12 -34.63 14.31
N GLU A 197 -0.69 -35.47 15.26
CA GLU A 197 0.56 -35.27 16.00
C GLU A 197 1.80 -35.39 15.09
N GLU A 198 1.87 -36.45 14.30
CA GLU A 198 2.95 -36.70 13.33
C GLU A 198 2.99 -35.61 12.25
N PHE A 199 1.81 -35.21 11.75
CA PHE A 199 1.70 -34.14 10.77
C PHE A 199 2.17 -32.80 11.33
N LEU A 200 1.75 -32.43 12.54
CA LEU A 200 2.17 -31.19 13.19
C LEU A 200 3.66 -31.19 13.50
N GLU A 201 4.25 -32.33 13.88
CA GLU A 201 5.68 -32.46 14.09
C GLU A 201 6.45 -32.20 12.79
N LYS A 202 6.07 -32.90 11.70
CA LYS A 202 6.65 -32.69 10.36
C LYS A 202 6.50 -31.23 9.90
N LEU A 203 5.31 -30.65 10.09
CA LEU A 203 5.01 -29.28 9.69
C LEU A 203 5.85 -28.25 10.46
N ASN A 204 5.97 -28.41 11.77
CA ASN A 204 6.81 -27.54 12.60
C ASN A 204 8.30 -27.73 12.29
N GLN A 205 8.74 -28.95 11.97
CA GLN A 205 10.12 -29.22 11.59
C GLN A 205 10.49 -28.50 10.29
N VAL A 206 9.67 -28.60 9.25
CA VAL A 206 9.93 -27.93 7.96
C VAL A 206 9.88 -26.40 8.08
N ILE A 207 9.02 -25.87 8.95
CA ILE A 207 8.81 -24.43 9.09
C ILE A 207 9.82 -23.77 10.03
N PHE A 208 10.19 -24.43 11.13
CA PHE A 208 11.02 -23.84 12.18
C PHE A 208 12.40 -24.50 12.35
N VAL A 209 12.67 -25.66 11.76
CA VAL A 209 13.90 -26.45 12.01
C VAL A 209 14.73 -26.70 10.74
N GLU A 210 14.13 -26.88 9.56
CA GLU A 210 14.88 -27.10 8.30
C GLU A 210 15.21 -25.80 7.55
N GLU A 211 16.33 -25.18 7.92
CA GLU A 211 17.20 -24.47 6.97
C GLU A 211 18.28 -25.43 6.44
N VAL A 212 17.95 -26.35 5.51
CA VAL A 212 18.95 -27.08 4.70
C VAL A 212 18.41 -27.31 3.27
N PRO A 213 19.21 -27.09 2.19
CA PRO A 213 18.71 -26.88 0.83
C PRO A 213 18.62 -28.17 0.01
N SER A 214 17.62 -28.28 -0.87
CA SER A 214 17.64 -29.26 -1.98
C SER A 214 16.97 -28.74 -3.27
N THR A 215 17.84 -28.34 -4.20
CA THR A 215 17.86 -28.62 -5.65
C THR A 215 16.57 -28.69 -6.49
N SER A 216 16.39 -27.61 -7.27
CA SER A 216 16.16 -27.52 -8.75
C SER A 216 14.98 -28.21 -9.45
N ALA A 217 14.05 -27.40 -9.98
CA ALA A 217 13.42 -27.51 -11.32
C ALA A 217 12.74 -26.16 -11.71
N PRO A 218 12.52 -25.85 -13.01
CA PRO A 218 12.80 -24.52 -13.57
C PRO A 218 11.62 -23.56 -13.72
N ASP A 219 11.99 -22.27 -13.64
CA ASP A 219 11.48 -21.09 -14.34
C ASP A 219 9.96 -20.85 -14.40
N SER A 220 9.50 -20.06 -13.43
CA SER A 220 8.51 -19.02 -13.70
C SER A 220 9.03 -17.68 -13.20
N VAL A 221 9.19 -16.73 -14.12
CA VAL A 221 9.63 -15.36 -13.87
C VAL A 221 8.74 -14.73 -12.80
N SER A 222 9.25 -14.73 -11.57
CA SER A 222 8.62 -14.14 -10.40
C SER A 222 9.09 -12.69 -10.31
N SER A 223 8.15 -11.75 -10.43
CA SER A 223 8.37 -10.30 -10.22
C SER A 223 8.63 -9.94 -8.74
N VAL A 224 9.09 -10.92 -7.95
CA VAL A 224 9.48 -10.79 -6.56
C VAL A 224 10.95 -11.20 -6.54
N GLY A 225 11.83 -10.21 -6.42
CA GLY A 225 13.27 -10.46 -6.46
C GLY A 225 13.72 -11.53 -5.48
N GLN A 226 14.75 -12.29 -5.85
CA GLN A 226 15.31 -13.37 -5.04
C GLN A 226 16.26 -12.82 -3.97
N GLU A 227 16.23 -13.45 -2.80
CA GLU A 227 17.21 -13.19 -1.74
C GLU A 227 18.50 -13.97 -2.03
N ILE A 228 19.65 -13.34 -1.80
CA ILE A 228 20.96 -13.95 -2.03
C ILE A 228 21.59 -14.48 -0.75
N LYS A 229 22.11 -15.71 -0.81
CA LYS A 229 22.85 -16.35 0.29
C LYS A 229 24.35 -16.16 0.14
N ARG A 230 25.07 -16.26 1.25
CA ARG A 230 26.54 -16.20 1.23
C ARG A 230 27.11 -17.41 0.50
N GLY A 231 28.00 -17.17 -0.46
CA GLY A 231 28.52 -18.15 -1.42
C GLY A 231 27.86 -18.08 -2.80
N GLU A 232 26.73 -17.40 -2.96
CA GLU A 232 26.06 -17.21 -4.25
C GLU A 232 26.55 -15.94 -4.95
N MET A 233 26.46 -15.94 -6.29
CA MET A 233 26.71 -14.78 -7.15
C MET A 233 25.42 -14.02 -7.39
N CYS A 234 25.52 -12.71 -7.59
CA CYS A 234 24.40 -11.84 -7.90
C CYS A 234 23.89 -12.07 -9.33
N ALA A 235 22.56 -12.14 -9.45
CA ALA A 235 21.80 -12.23 -10.69
C ALA A 235 20.89 -11.00 -10.87
N ALA A 236 20.30 -10.85 -12.05
CA ALA A 236 19.44 -9.71 -12.41
C ALA A 236 18.24 -9.54 -11.46
N ASP A 237 17.64 -10.65 -11.04
CA ASP A 237 16.49 -10.69 -10.14
C ASP A 237 16.86 -10.66 -8.65
N THR A 238 18.15 -10.53 -8.30
CA THR A 238 18.59 -10.43 -6.91
C THR A 238 18.08 -9.14 -6.25
N ARG A 239 17.56 -9.22 -5.03
CA ARG A 239 17.15 -8.05 -4.23
C ARG A 239 18.36 -7.26 -3.71
N VAL A 240 18.35 -5.95 -3.96
CA VAL A 240 19.40 -5.02 -3.50
C VAL A 240 19.53 -5.04 -1.97
N GLY A 241 18.41 -5.10 -1.24
CA GLY A 241 18.41 -5.19 0.21
C GLY A 241 19.17 -6.41 0.74
N SER A 242 18.85 -7.60 0.23
CA SER A 242 19.54 -8.83 0.64
C SER A 242 21.01 -8.85 0.23
N LEU A 243 21.33 -8.29 -0.94
CA LEU A 243 22.69 -8.25 -1.46
C LEU A 243 23.64 -7.46 -0.56
N ILE A 244 23.20 -6.32 -0.07
CA ILE A 244 24.02 -5.44 0.77
C ILE A 244 24.12 -5.96 2.20
N VAL A 245 23.10 -6.67 2.68
CA VAL A 245 23.17 -7.36 3.97
C VAL A 245 24.15 -8.53 3.92
N THR A 246 24.08 -9.35 2.87
CA THR A 246 24.93 -10.54 2.70
C THR A 246 26.37 -10.18 2.32
N TYR A 247 26.55 -9.17 1.45
CA TYR A 247 27.84 -8.69 0.96
C TYR A 247 27.95 -7.16 1.06
N PRO A 248 28.26 -6.62 2.25
CA PRO A 248 28.29 -5.17 2.49
C PRO A 248 29.23 -4.39 1.58
N THR A 249 30.26 -5.03 1.02
CA THR A 249 31.21 -4.37 0.12
C THR A 249 30.59 -3.98 -1.23
N THR A 250 29.50 -4.65 -1.64
CA THR A 250 28.76 -4.37 -2.89
C THR A 250 28.07 -3.01 -2.85
N LYS A 251 27.77 -2.46 -1.67
CA LYS A 251 27.14 -1.14 -1.50
C LYS A 251 27.87 -0.03 -2.26
N LYS A 252 29.21 -0.08 -2.28
CA LYS A 252 30.06 0.90 -2.98
C LYS A 252 29.85 0.91 -4.49
N VAL A 253 29.47 -0.22 -5.09
CA VAL A 253 29.17 -0.31 -6.52
C VAL A 253 27.91 0.49 -6.83
N PHE A 254 26.86 0.33 -6.02
CA PHE A 254 25.64 1.11 -6.13
C PHE A 254 25.88 2.61 -5.90
N GLU A 255 26.66 3.00 -4.89
CA GLU A 255 26.97 4.41 -4.63
C GLU A 255 27.73 5.06 -5.79
N ALA A 256 28.64 4.32 -6.43
CA ALA A 256 29.43 4.82 -7.56
C ALA A 256 28.59 5.08 -8.82
N HIS A 257 27.60 4.22 -9.11
CA HIS A 257 26.79 4.32 -10.32
C HIS A 257 25.47 5.10 -10.12
N TYR A 258 24.92 5.11 -8.90
CA TYR A 258 23.60 5.69 -8.61
C TYR A 258 23.64 6.90 -7.67
N GLY A 259 24.80 7.20 -7.09
CA GLY A 259 25.01 8.30 -6.14
C GLY A 259 24.73 7.90 -4.69
N GLU A 260 25.30 8.66 -3.75
CA GLU A 260 25.24 8.36 -2.30
C GLU A 260 23.82 8.37 -1.72
N SER A 261 22.87 9.06 -2.39
CA SER A 261 21.46 9.14 -1.98
C SER A 261 20.61 7.95 -2.40
N CYS A 262 21.17 6.98 -3.14
CA CYS A 262 20.45 5.77 -3.59
C CYS A 262 19.77 5.05 -2.41
N PHE A 263 20.45 5.02 -1.25
CA PHE A 263 20.02 4.35 -0.01
C PHE A 263 19.08 5.13 0.90
N SER A 264 18.56 6.27 0.44
CA SER A 264 17.64 7.11 1.23
C SER A 264 16.17 6.71 1.10
N CYS A 265 15.81 5.89 0.10
CA CYS A 265 14.44 5.43 -0.11
C CYS A 265 14.18 4.09 0.58
N PRO A 266 13.16 3.98 1.47
CA PRO A 266 12.78 2.70 2.09
C PRO A 266 12.37 1.62 1.08
N GLY A 267 11.94 2.01 -0.12
CA GLY A 267 11.52 1.09 -1.18
C GLY A 267 12.68 0.31 -1.82
N GLN A 268 13.91 0.85 -1.78
CA GLN A 268 15.06 0.26 -2.48
C GLN A 268 15.42 -1.14 -1.95
N VAL A 269 15.15 -1.41 -0.68
CA VAL A 269 15.39 -2.72 -0.06
C VAL A 269 14.63 -3.85 -0.79
N PHE A 270 13.52 -3.52 -1.46
CA PHE A 270 12.66 -4.46 -2.18
C PHE A 270 12.88 -4.47 -3.70
N GLU A 271 13.74 -3.60 -4.23
CA GLU A 271 14.05 -3.54 -5.65
C GLU A 271 15.03 -4.66 -6.06
N THR A 272 14.90 -5.12 -7.31
CA THR A 272 15.90 -6.00 -7.95
C THR A 272 17.04 -5.20 -8.57
N VAL A 273 18.20 -5.83 -8.74
CA VAL A 273 19.35 -5.21 -9.43
C VAL A 273 18.97 -4.77 -10.84
N GLU A 274 18.17 -5.55 -11.57
CA GLU A 274 17.65 -5.17 -12.89
C GLU A 274 16.76 -3.93 -12.85
N GLN A 275 15.81 -3.86 -11.90
CA GLN A 275 14.93 -2.70 -11.76
C GLN A 275 15.72 -1.44 -11.42
N THR A 276 16.66 -1.52 -10.48
CA THR A 276 17.50 -0.37 -10.13
C THR A 276 18.39 0.04 -11.32
N ALA A 277 19.00 -0.91 -12.04
CA ALA A 277 19.80 -0.61 -13.24
C ALA A 277 18.96 0.08 -14.33
N SER A 278 17.75 -0.42 -14.58
CA SER A 278 16.82 0.16 -15.55
C SER A 278 16.38 1.58 -15.14
N MET A 279 16.09 1.83 -13.87
CA MET A 279 15.66 3.16 -13.40
C MET A 279 16.76 4.21 -13.52
N HIS A 280 18.02 3.80 -13.41
CA HIS A 280 19.19 4.67 -13.47
C HIS A 280 19.89 4.67 -14.84
N ASN A 281 19.33 3.98 -15.84
CA ASN A 281 19.88 3.85 -17.18
C ASN A 281 21.34 3.37 -17.19
N VAL A 282 21.65 2.40 -16.32
CA VAL A 282 22.95 1.73 -16.22
C VAL A 282 22.87 0.36 -16.88
N ASP A 283 23.95 -0.04 -17.56
CA ASP A 283 24.03 -1.33 -18.22
C ASP A 283 24.03 -2.48 -17.18
N LEU A 284 23.07 -3.39 -17.34
CA LEU A 284 22.85 -4.49 -16.40
C LEU A 284 24.03 -5.45 -16.34
N GLN A 285 24.65 -5.77 -17.48
CA GLN A 285 25.76 -6.72 -17.52
C GLN A 285 27.01 -6.14 -16.86
N MET A 286 27.28 -4.86 -17.13
CA MET A 286 28.36 -4.12 -16.50
C MET A 286 28.22 -4.10 -14.98
N ILE A 287 27.05 -3.71 -14.45
CA ILE A 287 26.90 -3.63 -12.99
C ILE A 287 26.92 -5.01 -12.32
N LEU A 288 26.32 -6.04 -12.93
CA LEU A 288 26.40 -7.41 -12.42
C LEU A 288 27.86 -7.91 -12.35
N SER A 289 28.68 -7.56 -13.35
CA SER A 289 30.09 -7.94 -13.37
C SER A 289 30.89 -7.29 -12.22
N GLU A 290 30.63 -6.01 -11.94
CA GLU A 290 31.30 -5.29 -10.85
C GLU A 290 30.85 -5.78 -9.47
N ILE A 291 29.55 -6.04 -9.29
CA ILE A 291 28.99 -6.63 -8.08
C ILE A 291 29.63 -8.00 -7.81
N ASN A 292 29.63 -8.88 -8.83
CA ASN A 292 30.18 -10.23 -8.69
C ASN A 292 31.70 -10.22 -8.46
N SER A 293 32.42 -9.24 -9.01
CA SER A 293 33.84 -9.04 -8.69
C SER A 293 34.05 -8.69 -7.21
N LYS A 294 33.18 -7.87 -6.61
CA LYS A 294 33.25 -7.57 -5.16
C LYS A 294 32.90 -8.78 -4.30
N ILE A 295 31.89 -9.55 -4.70
CA ILE A 295 31.53 -10.80 -4.02
C ILE A 295 32.71 -11.77 -4.03
N ASP A 296 33.37 -11.98 -5.17
CA ASP A 296 34.52 -12.89 -5.29
C ASP A 296 35.70 -12.46 -4.40
N VAL A 297 35.98 -11.15 -4.33
CA VAL A 297 37.00 -10.62 -3.41
C VAL A 297 36.62 -10.84 -1.96
N GLU A 298 35.37 -10.58 -1.58
CA GLU A 298 34.88 -10.73 -0.21
C GLU A 298 34.92 -12.20 0.24
N LEU A 299 34.50 -13.13 -0.62
CA LEU A 299 34.54 -14.57 -0.39
C LEU A 299 35.97 -15.12 -0.27
N LYS A 300 36.93 -14.55 -1.01
CA LYS A 300 38.36 -14.92 -0.91
C LYS A 300 39.07 -14.33 0.30
N SER A 301 38.50 -13.28 0.91
CA SER A 301 39.04 -12.58 2.08
C SER A 301 38.45 -13.04 3.42
N SER A 302 37.46 -13.93 3.39
CA SER A 302 36.80 -14.54 4.55
C SER A 302 37.36 -15.93 4.85
#